data_AF-A0AAU5SK06-F1
#
_entry.id   AF-A0AAU5SK06-F1
#
_cell.length_a   1.000
_cell.length_b   1.000
_cell.length_c   1.000
_cell.angle_alpha   90.00
_cell.angle_beta   90.00
_cell.angle_gamma   90.00
#
_symmetry.space_group_name_H-M   'P 1'
#
loop_
_entity.id
_entity.type
_entity.pdbx_description
1 polymer ?
#
loop_
_entity_poly.entity_id
_entity_poly.type
_entity_poly.pdbx_seq_one_letter_code
_entity_poly.pdbx_strand_id
1 'polypeptide(L)'
;MTRPGPGQRLALHIRTTLGDGPFRPARGWTHMGAVICDAGFHARRPYRSTLLPRLRRLEAAWPDAATVRGFRARLATEDLAVAMDFRSPGRVATAHGITALPAAAGVDTRDDLHAWLGHRANRAALRTVKGVGPKTVDYIGNLVGRSQVVVDVHLRAFAADAGVPDLGYRQLQAVYEEAAALLGHAPGGLEHAVWCFKASAARKAAPGDEGPAGQASGS
;
A
#
# COMPACT_ATOMS: atom_id res chain seq x y z
N MET A 1 -30.87 -7.32 25.15
CA MET A 1 -30.26 -6.92 23.86
C MET A 1 -28.76 -7.18 23.94
N THR A 2 -28.23 -8.06 23.09
CA THR A 2 -26.80 -8.40 23.07
C THR A 2 -26.00 -7.21 22.51
N ARG A 3 -24.93 -6.80 23.17
CA ARG A 3 -24.05 -5.73 22.65
C ARG A 3 -23.44 -6.17 21.32
N PRO A 4 -23.38 -5.29 20.31
CA PRO A 4 -22.79 -5.63 19.02
C PRO A 4 -21.30 -5.96 19.15
N GLY A 5 -20.89 -7.02 18.46
CA GLY A 5 -19.49 -7.45 18.39
C GLY A 5 -18.59 -6.41 17.71
N PRO A 6 -17.25 -6.53 17.85
CA PRO A 6 -16.30 -5.58 17.24
C PRO A 6 -16.50 -5.37 15.73
N GLY A 7 -16.72 -6.44 14.95
CA GLY A 7 -16.96 -6.32 13.50
C GLY A 7 -18.25 -5.57 13.17
N GLN A 8 -19.32 -5.78 13.95
CA GLN A 8 -20.58 -5.06 13.78
C GLN A 8 -20.46 -3.57 14.13
N ARG A 9 -19.74 -3.23 15.21
CA ARG A 9 -19.48 -1.82 15.56
C ARG A 9 -18.66 -1.12 14.48
N LEU A 10 -17.64 -1.79 13.98
CA LEU A 10 -16.81 -1.27 12.90
C LEU A 10 -17.60 -1.12 11.59
N ALA A 11 -18.41 -2.11 11.21
CA ALA A 11 -19.27 -2.06 10.02
C ALA A 11 -20.26 -0.89 10.09
N LEU A 12 -20.90 -0.69 11.25
CA LEU A 12 -21.80 0.45 11.47
C LEU A 12 -21.04 1.78 11.31
N HIS A 13 -19.88 1.91 11.94
CA HIS A 13 -19.07 3.12 11.85
C HIS A 13 -18.61 3.41 10.41
N ILE A 14 -18.26 2.37 9.66
CA ILE A 14 -17.90 2.50 8.23
C ILE A 14 -19.08 3.03 7.44
N ARG A 15 -20.27 2.44 7.60
CA ARG A 15 -21.48 2.90 6.91
C ARG A 15 -21.80 4.37 7.24
N THR A 16 -21.69 4.77 8.51
CA THR A 16 -21.98 6.15 8.91
C THR A 16 -20.94 7.16 8.43
N THR A 17 -19.67 6.77 8.36
CA THR A 17 -18.56 7.68 8.10
C THR A 17 -18.16 7.72 6.62
N LEU A 18 -18.24 6.59 5.93
CA LEU A 18 -17.80 6.40 4.54
C LEU A 18 -18.95 6.09 3.56
N GLY A 19 -20.17 5.84 4.05
CA GLY A 19 -21.32 5.44 3.25
C GLY A 19 -21.33 3.95 2.90
N ASP A 20 -22.16 3.56 1.92
CA ASP A 20 -22.35 2.16 1.49
C ASP A 20 -21.43 1.72 0.34
N GLY A 21 -20.40 2.52 0.01
CA GLY A 21 -19.47 2.23 -1.08
C GLY A 21 -19.98 2.67 -2.47
N PRO A 22 -19.47 2.06 -3.56
CA PRO A 22 -18.58 0.90 -3.60
C PRO A 22 -17.16 1.24 -3.14
N PHE A 23 -16.61 0.44 -2.22
CA PHE A 23 -15.21 0.55 -1.83
C PHE A 23 -14.33 -0.22 -2.81
N ARG A 24 -13.59 0.53 -3.63
CA ARG A 24 -12.67 -0.05 -4.61
C ARG A 24 -11.32 -0.32 -3.95
N PRO A 25 -10.76 -1.53 -4.06
CA PRO A 25 -9.38 -1.76 -3.63
C PRO A 25 -8.45 -0.79 -4.34
N ALA A 26 -7.34 -0.46 -3.69
CA ALA A 26 -6.27 0.28 -4.34
C ALA A 26 -5.97 -0.42 -5.68
N ARG A 27 -6.08 0.32 -6.78
CA ARG A 27 -5.61 -0.18 -8.07
C ARG A 27 -4.10 -0.25 -7.97
N GLY A 28 -3.60 -1.46 -7.79
CA GLY A 28 -2.18 -1.76 -7.92
C GLY A 28 -1.72 -1.68 -9.37
N TRP A 29 -0.53 -2.18 -9.64
CA TRP A 29 0.08 -2.09 -10.97
C TRP A 29 -0.12 -3.38 -11.76
N THR A 30 -0.47 -3.26 -13.04
CA THR A 30 -0.41 -4.38 -14.01
C THR A 30 1.02 -4.61 -14.50
N HIS A 31 1.85 -3.57 -14.46
CA HIS A 31 3.24 -3.59 -14.88
C HIS A 31 4.17 -4.09 -13.76
N MET A 32 4.83 -5.24 -13.94
CA MET A 32 5.68 -5.85 -12.89
C MET A 32 6.84 -4.97 -12.45
N GLY A 33 7.52 -4.27 -13.36
CA GLY A 33 8.56 -3.30 -12.99
C GLY A 33 8.02 -2.19 -12.09
N ALA A 34 6.76 -1.79 -12.25
CA ALA A 34 6.14 -0.77 -11.40
C ALA A 34 5.78 -1.35 -10.04
N VAL A 35 5.29 -2.60 -9.94
CA VAL A 35 5.11 -3.30 -8.65
C VAL A 35 6.41 -3.33 -7.85
N ILE A 36 7.49 -3.78 -8.50
CA ILE A 36 8.80 -3.98 -7.87
C ILE A 36 9.40 -2.63 -7.44
N CYS A 37 9.38 -1.63 -8.32
CA CYS A 37 9.89 -0.30 -8.00
C CYS A 37 9.03 0.41 -6.95
N ASP A 38 7.71 0.26 -6.96
CA ASP A 38 6.88 0.83 -5.92
C ASP A 38 7.27 0.24 -4.56
N ALA A 39 7.37 -1.09 -4.46
CA ALA A 39 7.81 -1.77 -3.25
C ALA A 39 9.25 -1.46 -2.81
N GLY A 40 10.19 -1.28 -3.74
CA GLY A 40 11.59 -0.93 -3.42
C GLY A 40 11.75 0.53 -2.99
N PHE A 41 10.87 1.43 -3.45
CA PHE A 41 11.04 2.87 -3.29
C PHE A 41 9.95 3.57 -2.44
N HIS A 42 8.91 2.89 -1.95
CA HIS A 42 7.80 3.53 -1.23
C HIS A 42 8.17 4.18 0.11
N ALA A 43 9.16 3.66 0.84
CA ALA A 43 9.39 4.06 2.23
C ALA A 43 9.72 5.56 2.37
N ARG A 44 9.04 6.28 3.27
CA ARG A 44 9.32 7.68 3.66
C ARG A 44 9.33 8.68 2.49
N ARG A 45 8.44 8.53 1.50
CA ARG A 45 8.32 9.46 0.36
C ARG A 45 6.88 9.89 0.12
N PRO A 46 6.66 11.12 -0.38
CA PRO A 46 5.33 11.53 -0.80
C PRO A 46 4.99 10.76 -2.08
N TYR A 47 4.05 9.82 -1.95
CA TYR A 47 3.69 8.90 -3.02
C TYR A 47 3.23 9.63 -4.28
N ARG A 48 2.26 10.54 -4.14
CA ARG A 48 1.61 11.21 -5.29
C ARG A 48 2.52 12.18 -6.02
N SER A 49 3.36 12.93 -5.32
CA SER A 49 4.18 13.98 -5.94
C SER A 49 5.56 13.50 -6.38
N THR A 50 6.10 12.42 -5.80
CA THR A 50 7.43 11.92 -6.15
C THR A 50 7.40 10.55 -6.80
N LEU A 51 6.80 9.55 -6.15
CA LEU A 51 6.95 8.16 -6.59
C LEU A 51 6.06 7.84 -7.80
N LEU A 52 4.78 8.22 -7.75
CA LEU A 52 3.81 7.92 -8.80
C LEU A 52 4.20 8.47 -10.19
N PRO A 53 4.65 9.74 -10.35
CA PRO A 53 5.10 10.23 -11.65
C PRO A 53 6.30 9.44 -12.20
N ARG A 54 7.19 8.99 -11.32
CA ARG A 54 8.39 8.22 -11.69
C ARG A 54 8.03 6.81 -12.13
N LEU A 55 7.13 6.14 -11.44
CA LEU A 55 6.62 4.83 -11.82
C LEU A 55 5.89 4.87 -13.18
N ARG A 56 5.11 5.92 -13.44
CA ARG A 56 4.47 6.12 -14.76
C ARG A 56 5.48 6.36 -15.88
N ARG A 57 6.55 7.12 -15.62
CA ARG A 57 7.65 7.26 -16.60
C ARG A 57 8.36 5.94 -16.86
N LEU A 58 8.60 5.14 -15.82
CA LEU A 58 9.19 3.81 -15.96
C LEU A 58 8.32 2.91 -16.84
N GLU A 59 7.01 2.85 -16.57
CA GLU A 59 6.05 2.07 -17.36
C GLU A 59 6.02 2.50 -18.83
N ALA A 60 6.07 3.81 -19.10
CA ALA A 60 6.11 4.34 -20.46
C ALA A 60 7.44 4.05 -21.17
N ALA A 61 8.56 4.14 -20.45
CA ALA A 61 9.90 3.92 -21.01
C ALA A 61 10.21 2.44 -21.23
N TRP A 62 9.74 1.57 -20.33
CA TRP A 62 10.04 0.14 -20.29
C TRP A 62 8.76 -0.71 -20.41
N PRO A 63 7.98 -0.62 -21.50
CA PRO A 63 6.72 -1.35 -21.62
C PRO A 63 6.89 -2.89 -21.56
N ASP A 64 8.05 -3.39 -21.94
CA ASP A 64 8.46 -4.79 -21.85
C ASP A 64 8.66 -5.27 -20.40
N ALA A 65 8.90 -4.35 -19.46
CA ALA A 65 8.99 -4.64 -18.04
C ALA A 65 7.63 -4.89 -17.35
N ALA A 66 6.57 -5.10 -18.13
CA ALA A 66 5.30 -5.62 -17.63
C ALA A 66 5.43 -7.04 -17.03
N THR A 67 6.52 -7.75 -17.34
CA THR A 67 6.89 -9.05 -16.78
C THR A 67 8.20 -8.97 -15.97
N VAL A 68 8.43 -9.92 -15.05
CA VAL A 68 9.69 -10.03 -14.30
C VAL A 68 10.86 -10.28 -15.24
N ARG A 69 10.70 -11.14 -16.24
CA ARG A 69 11.71 -11.42 -17.26
C ARG A 69 12.05 -10.17 -18.06
N GLY A 70 11.05 -9.42 -18.53
CA GLY A 70 11.28 -8.17 -19.26
C GLY A 70 11.97 -7.13 -18.37
N PHE A 71 11.54 -6.99 -17.11
CA PHE A 71 12.21 -6.11 -16.17
C PHE A 71 13.66 -6.53 -15.92
N ARG A 72 13.94 -7.83 -15.77
CA ARG A 72 15.32 -8.35 -15.66
C ARG A 72 16.16 -8.07 -16.89
N ALA A 73 15.58 -8.18 -18.09
CA ALA A 73 16.27 -7.85 -19.32
C ALA A 73 16.68 -6.36 -19.34
N ARG A 74 15.79 -5.46 -18.93
CA ARG A 74 16.11 -4.03 -18.76
C ARG A 74 17.20 -3.79 -17.73
N LEU A 75 17.12 -4.44 -16.56
CA LEU A 75 18.14 -4.34 -15.50
C LEU A 75 19.53 -4.87 -15.92
N ALA A 76 19.61 -5.70 -16.95
CA ALA A 76 20.88 -6.20 -17.47
C ALA A 76 21.60 -5.17 -18.37
N THR A 77 20.86 -4.20 -18.93
CA THR A 77 21.39 -3.23 -19.89
C THR A 77 21.31 -1.78 -19.41
N GLU A 78 20.46 -1.49 -18.42
CA GLU A 78 20.17 -0.14 -17.94
C GLU A 78 20.30 -0.03 -16.42
N ASP A 79 20.69 1.15 -15.93
CA ASP A 79 20.76 1.45 -14.50
C ASP A 79 19.38 1.86 -13.96
N LEU A 80 18.85 1.06 -13.03
CA LEU A 80 17.57 1.33 -12.38
C LEU A 80 17.53 2.67 -11.63
N ALA A 81 18.65 3.10 -11.04
CA ALA A 81 18.75 4.39 -10.37
C ALA A 81 18.51 5.55 -11.35
N VAL A 82 19.02 5.42 -12.58
CA VAL A 82 18.82 6.39 -13.66
C VAL A 82 17.38 6.35 -14.16
N ALA A 83 16.87 5.15 -14.47
CA ALA A 83 15.50 4.97 -14.95
C ALA A 83 14.44 5.48 -13.97
N MET A 84 14.64 5.26 -12.67
CA MET A 84 13.75 5.75 -11.62
C MET A 84 14.05 7.19 -11.19
N ASP A 85 15.11 7.82 -11.71
CA ASP A 85 15.60 9.14 -11.28
C ASP A 85 15.80 9.19 -9.75
N PHE A 86 16.40 8.13 -9.21
CA PHE A 86 16.45 7.89 -7.77
C PHE A 86 17.84 7.42 -7.33
N ARG A 87 18.58 8.31 -6.67
CA ARG A 87 19.93 8.01 -6.16
C ARG A 87 19.85 7.42 -4.75
N SER A 88 19.47 6.14 -4.66
CA SER A 88 19.47 5.39 -3.40
C SER A 88 19.93 3.95 -3.61
N PRO A 89 21.22 3.65 -3.41
CA PRO A 89 21.78 2.32 -3.66
C PRO A 89 21.06 1.21 -2.89
N GLY A 90 20.66 1.47 -1.64
CA GLY A 90 19.91 0.50 -0.83
C GLY A 90 18.52 0.16 -1.40
N ARG A 91 17.83 1.13 -2.00
CA ARG A 91 16.50 0.91 -2.62
C ARG A 91 16.59 0.22 -3.95
N VAL A 92 17.59 0.59 -4.74
CA VAL A 92 17.95 -0.12 -5.97
C VAL A 92 18.25 -1.58 -5.64
N ALA A 93 19.11 -1.84 -4.66
CA ALA A 93 19.40 -3.20 -4.20
C ALA A 93 18.14 -3.94 -3.68
N THR A 94 17.25 -3.24 -2.98
CA THR A 94 15.96 -3.82 -2.53
C THR A 94 15.10 -4.22 -3.73
N ALA A 95 14.97 -3.36 -4.74
CA ALA A 95 14.23 -3.67 -5.97
C ALA A 95 14.84 -4.85 -6.74
N HIS A 96 16.18 -4.94 -6.84
CA HIS A 96 16.85 -6.11 -7.40
C HIS A 96 16.54 -7.39 -6.60
N GLY A 97 16.58 -7.34 -5.27
CA GLY A 97 16.25 -8.49 -4.42
C GLY A 97 14.80 -8.95 -4.57
N ILE A 98 13.86 -8.00 -4.63
CA ILE A 98 12.43 -8.28 -4.91
C ILE A 98 12.25 -8.83 -6.32
N THR A 99 13.12 -8.51 -7.29
CA THR A 99 13.09 -9.08 -8.64
C THR A 99 13.62 -10.51 -8.68
N ALA A 100 14.74 -10.76 -8.00
CA ALA A 100 15.48 -12.03 -8.10
C ALA A 100 14.69 -13.22 -7.51
N LEU A 101 14.01 -13.02 -6.38
CA LEU A 101 13.28 -14.09 -5.70
C LEU A 101 12.09 -14.64 -6.53
N PRO A 102 11.13 -13.80 -6.99
CA PRO A 102 10.05 -14.25 -7.88
C PRO A 102 10.60 -14.88 -9.16
N ALA A 103 11.64 -14.29 -9.77
CA ALA A 103 12.25 -14.83 -10.98
C ALA A 103 12.79 -16.25 -10.80
N ALA A 104 13.47 -16.52 -9.68
CA ALA A 104 13.97 -17.85 -9.34
C ALA A 104 12.85 -18.86 -9.08
N ALA A 105 11.66 -18.39 -8.69
CA ALA A 105 10.47 -19.19 -8.46
C ALA A 105 9.56 -19.32 -9.70
N GLY A 106 9.99 -18.83 -10.87
CA GLY A 106 9.19 -18.88 -12.11
C GLY A 106 8.00 -17.92 -12.15
N VAL A 107 7.96 -16.93 -11.26
CA VAL A 107 6.92 -15.89 -11.25
C VAL A 107 7.27 -14.83 -12.28
N ASP A 108 6.42 -14.62 -13.29
CA ASP A 108 6.69 -13.67 -14.38
C ASP A 108 5.69 -12.51 -14.43
N THR A 109 4.44 -12.74 -14.08
CA THR A 109 3.36 -11.75 -14.18
C THR A 109 2.86 -11.28 -12.82
N ARG A 110 2.04 -10.21 -12.84
CA ARG A 110 1.30 -9.74 -11.66
C ARG A 110 0.47 -10.86 -11.04
N ASP A 111 -0.22 -11.64 -11.85
CA ASP A 111 -1.13 -12.68 -11.37
C ASP A 111 -0.36 -13.87 -10.79
N ASP A 112 0.81 -14.19 -11.36
CA ASP A 112 1.74 -15.15 -10.78
C ASP A 112 2.21 -14.68 -9.41
N LEU A 113 2.61 -13.41 -9.27
CA LEU A 113 3.06 -12.85 -8.00
C LEU A 113 1.92 -12.83 -6.97
N HIS A 114 0.71 -12.52 -7.41
CA HIS A 114 -0.51 -12.63 -6.60
C HIS A 114 -0.69 -14.05 -6.07
N ALA A 115 -0.63 -15.07 -6.92
CA ALA A 115 -0.76 -16.47 -6.51
C ALA A 115 0.39 -16.91 -5.59
N TRP A 116 1.63 -16.58 -5.95
CA TRP A 116 2.84 -16.95 -5.23
C TRP A 116 2.85 -16.42 -3.80
N LEU A 117 2.39 -15.19 -3.57
CA LEU A 117 2.23 -14.60 -2.24
C LEU A 117 1.12 -15.25 -1.39
N GLY A 118 0.32 -16.15 -1.96
CA GLY A 118 -0.64 -16.97 -1.24
C GLY A 118 0.01 -17.96 -0.26
N HIS A 119 1.26 -18.33 -0.51
CA HIS A 119 1.97 -19.28 0.35
C HIS A 119 2.79 -18.57 1.42
N ARG A 120 2.63 -19.00 2.67
CA ARG A 120 3.36 -18.43 3.82
C ARG A 120 4.88 -18.55 3.67
N ALA A 121 5.38 -19.63 3.09
CA ALA A 121 6.80 -19.83 2.81
C ALA A 121 7.36 -18.76 1.85
N ASN A 122 6.61 -18.41 0.81
CA ASN A 122 7.01 -17.39 -0.18
C ASN A 122 7.05 -15.98 0.44
N ARG A 123 6.07 -15.68 1.29
CA ARG A 123 6.06 -14.44 2.10
C ARG A 123 7.26 -14.38 3.06
N ALA A 124 7.66 -15.52 3.62
CA ALA A 124 8.86 -15.59 4.46
C ALA A 124 10.14 -15.42 3.63
N ALA A 125 10.20 -16.01 2.44
CA ALA A 125 11.32 -15.86 1.51
C ALA A 125 11.52 -14.39 1.11
N LEU A 126 10.47 -13.63 0.78
CA LEU A 126 10.61 -12.20 0.49
C LEU A 126 11.25 -11.39 1.62
N ARG A 127 11.02 -11.79 2.88
CA ARG A 127 11.57 -11.09 4.04
C ARG A 127 13.07 -11.31 4.23
N THR A 128 13.69 -12.21 3.47
CA THR A 128 15.16 -12.34 3.45
C THR A 128 15.82 -11.24 2.62
N VAL A 129 15.06 -10.54 1.77
CA VAL A 129 15.55 -9.36 1.04
C VAL A 129 15.76 -8.22 2.03
N LYS A 130 17.00 -7.70 2.08
CA LYS A 130 17.34 -6.54 2.91
C LYS A 130 16.41 -5.37 2.59
N GLY A 131 15.78 -4.80 3.62
CA GLY A 131 14.82 -3.71 3.47
C GLY A 131 13.36 -4.15 3.32
N VAL A 132 13.09 -5.45 3.18
CA VAL A 132 11.72 -6.00 3.06
C VAL A 132 11.26 -6.56 4.41
N GLY A 133 10.43 -5.77 5.11
CA GLY A 133 9.76 -6.20 6.33
C GLY A 133 8.37 -6.80 6.08
N PRO A 134 7.67 -7.29 7.12
CA PRO A 134 6.28 -7.78 7.01
C PRO A 134 5.36 -6.77 6.31
N LYS A 135 5.48 -5.48 6.66
CA LYS A 135 4.71 -4.40 6.04
C LYS A 135 4.94 -4.28 4.54
N THR A 136 6.18 -4.47 4.07
CA THR A 136 6.51 -4.40 2.65
C THR A 136 5.92 -5.59 1.90
N VAL A 137 5.91 -6.79 2.49
CA VAL A 137 5.25 -7.97 1.89
C VAL A 137 3.75 -7.73 1.74
N ASP A 138 3.10 -7.18 2.77
CA ASP A 138 1.67 -6.85 2.72
C ASP A 138 1.41 -5.79 1.65
N TYR A 139 2.28 -4.78 1.56
CA TYR A 139 2.22 -3.75 0.53
C TYR A 139 2.33 -4.31 -0.89
N ILE A 140 3.30 -5.20 -1.15
CA ILE A 140 3.41 -5.91 -2.44
C ILE A 140 2.13 -6.68 -2.72
N GLY A 141 1.56 -7.35 -1.70
CA GLY A 141 0.27 -8.01 -1.79
C GLY A 141 -0.83 -7.09 -2.31
N ASN A 142 -0.94 -5.89 -1.73
CA ASN A 142 -1.92 -4.89 -2.17
C ASN A 142 -1.66 -4.43 -3.62
N LEU A 143 -0.39 -4.24 -4.00
CA LEU A 143 -0.02 -3.85 -5.38
C LEU A 143 -0.40 -4.91 -6.43
N VAL A 144 -0.45 -6.19 -6.05
CA VAL A 144 -0.89 -7.28 -6.95
C VAL A 144 -2.34 -7.69 -6.72
N GLY A 145 -3.12 -6.89 -6.00
CA GLY A 145 -4.54 -7.11 -5.81
C GLY A 145 -4.90 -8.18 -4.77
N ARG A 146 -3.95 -8.64 -3.94
CA ARG A 146 -4.28 -9.40 -2.74
C ARG A 146 -4.96 -8.43 -1.78
N SER A 147 -6.29 -8.48 -1.76
CA SER A 147 -7.14 -7.65 -0.89
C SER A 147 -7.02 -8.11 0.56
N GLN A 148 -5.89 -7.80 1.21
CA GLN A 148 -5.66 -8.08 2.62
C GLN A 148 -5.83 -6.80 3.41
N VAL A 149 -6.43 -6.89 4.61
CA VAL A 149 -6.49 -5.74 5.50
C VAL A 149 -5.11 -5.54 6.12
N VAL A 150 -4.47 -4.42 5.80
CA VAL A 150 -3.17 -4.04 6.36
C VAL A 150 -3.37 -3.04 7.49
N VAL A 151 -3.27 -3.53 8.72
CA VAL A 151 -3.49 -2.69 9.91
C VAL A 151 -2.31 -1.75 10.16
N ASP A 152 -2.50 -0.46 9.90
CA ASP A 152 -1.56 0.62 10.21
C ASP A 152 -2.13 1.61 11.25
N VAL A 153 -1.43 2.74 11.46
CA VAL A 153 -1.87 3.78 12.41
C VAL A 153 -3.21 4.41 12.04
N HIS A 154 -3.54 4.51 10.75
CA HIS A 154 -4.81 5.08 10.30
C HIS A 154 -5.96 4.10 10.54
N LEU A 155 -5.77 2.82 10.23
CA LEU A 155 -6.76 1.79 10.52
C LEU A 155 -6.98 1.59 12.02
N ARG A 156 -5.91 1.69 12.83
CA ARG A 156 -6.01 1.67 14.29
C ARG A 156 -6.80 2.85 14.82
N ALA A 157 -6.49 4.06 14.35
CA ALA A 157 -7.23 5.26 14.75
C ALA A 157 -8.70 5.18 14.33
N PHE A 158 -9.00 4.65 13.14
CA PHE A 158 -10.39 4.51 12.69
C PHE A 158 -11.16 3.45 13.50
N ALA A 159 -10.51 2.34 13.86
CA ALA A 159 -11.12 1.34 14.73
C ALA A 159 -11.35 1.86 16.15
N ALA A 160 -10.46 2.71 16.67
CA ALA A 160 -10.65 3.37 17.96
C ALA A 160 -11.88 4.30 17.94
N ASP A 161 -12.07 5.10 16.88
CA ASP A 161 -13.28 5.93 16.70
C ASP A 161 -14.57 5.08 16.69
N ALA A 162 -14.49 3.85 16.17
CA ALA A 162 -15.60 2.88 16.16
C ALA A 162 -15.83 2.17 17.51
N GLY A 163 -15.10 2.53 18.57
CA GLY A 163 -15.16 1.85 19.88
C GLY A 163 -14.56 0.45 19.84
N VAL A 164 -13.54 0.23 19.01
CA VAL A 164 -12.73 -1.01 18.94
C VAL A 164 -11.24 -0.71 19.17
N PRO A 165 -10.85 -0.17 20.34
CA PRO A 165 -9.44 0.04 20.67
C PRO A 165 -8.72 -1.27 21.04
N ASP A 166 -7.39 -1.20 21.13
CA ASP A 166 -6.52 -2.19 21.80
C ASP A 166 -6.46 -3.62 21.24
N LEU A 167 -6.94 -3.84 20.01
CA LEU A 167 -6.75 -5.12 19.34
C LEU A 167 -5.33 -5.29 18.76
N GLY A 168 -4.78 -6.48 18.94
CA GLY A 168 -3.55 -6.91 18.28
C GLY A 168 -3.71 -6.92 16.75
N TYR A 169 -2.60 -6.85 16.01
CA TYR A 169 -2.64 -6.74 14.53
C TYR A 169 -3.56 -7.77 13.87
N ARG A 170 -3.44 -9.05 14.25
CA ARG A 170 -4.24 -10.15 13.66
C ARG A 170 -5.72 -10.08 14.04
N GLN A 171 -6.02 -9.70 15.28
CA GLN A 171 -7.40 -9.57 15.74
C GLN A 171 -8.08 -8.39 15.02
N LEU A 172 -7.38 -7.26 14.90
CA LEU A 172 -7.91 -6.10 14.20
C LEU A 172 -8.09 -6.38 12.71
N GLN A 173 -7.15 -7.10 12.09
CA GLN A 173 -7.30 -7.60 10.72
C GLN A 173 -8.59 -8.41 10.55
N ALA A 174 -8.84 -9.38 11.43
CA ALA A 174 -10.04 -10.21 11.39
C ALA A 174 -11.34 -9.40 11.58
N VAL A 175 -11.32 -8.38 12.45
CA VAL A 175 -12.48 -7.49 12.66
C VAL A 175 -12.81 -6.66 11.41
N TYR A 176 -11.79 -6.19 10.68
CA TYR A 176 -12.00 -5.52 9.39
C TYR A 176 -12.49 -6.48 8.30
N GLU A 177 -11.99 -7.72 8.28
CA GLU A 177 -12.45 -8.77 7.35
C GLU A 177 -13.93 -9.14 7.63
N GLU A 178 -14.32 -9.24 8.91
CA GLU A 178 -15.72 -9.42 9.35
C GLU A 178 -16.58 -8.23 8.92
N ALA A 179 -16.14 -7.00 9.18
CA ALA A 179 -16.88 -5.80 8.77
C ALA A 179 -17.06 -5.72 7.25
N ALA A 180 -16.04 -6.09 6.48
CA ALA A 180 -16.13 -6.15 5.02
C ALA A 180 -17.16 -7.18 4.55
N ALA A 181 -17.19 -8.37 5.17
CA ALA A 181 -18.17 -9.40 4.88
C ALA A 181 -19.60 -8.93 5.20
N LEU A 182 -19.80 -8.30 6.37
CA LEU A 182 -21.11 -7.73 6.78
C LEU A 182 -21.63 -6.65 5.82
N LEU A 183 -20.73 -5.90 5.19
CA LEU A 183 -21.08 -4.84 4.24
C LEU A 183 -21.07 -5.32 2.77
N GLY A 184 -20.75 -6.58 2.49
CA GLY A 184 -20.69 -7.11 1.13
C GLY A 184 -19.55 -6.51 0.28
N HIS A 185 -18.43 -6.13 0.91
CA HIS A 185 -17.29 -5.53 0.22
C HIS A 185 -16.04 -6.40 0.29
N ALA A 186 -15.15 -6.22 -0.70
CA ALA A 186 -13.81 -6.80 -0.64
C ALA A 186 -13.01 -6.16 0.52
N PRO A 187 -12.35 -6.93 1.39
CA PRO A 187 -11.63 -6.39 2.55
C PRO A 187 -10.59 -5.32 2.20
N GLY A 188 -9.85 -5.51 1.11
CA GLY A 188 -8.87 -4.54 0.62
C GLY A 188 -9.50 -3.25 0.05
N GLY A 189 -10.74 -3.30 -0.44
CA GLY A 189 -11.48 -2.11 -0.84
C GLY A 189 -11.84 -1.25 0.35
N LEU A 190 -12.39 -1.88 1.38
CA LEU A 190 -12.77 -1.23 2.61
C LEU A 190 -11.56 -0.69 3.38
N GLU A 191 -10.47 -1.45 3.48
CA GLU A 191 -9.19 -0.99 4.06
C GLU A 191 -8.68 0.27 3.35
N HIS A 192 -8.65 0.26 2.03
CA HIS A 192 -8.17 1.39 1.25
C HIS A 192 -9.04 2.65 1.44
N ALA A 193 -10.36 2.49 1.52
CA ALA A 193 -11.29 3.60 1.76
C ALA A 193 -11.05 4.24 3.14
N VAL A 194 -10.91 3.41 4.18
CA VAL A 194 -10.60 3.85 5.55
C VAL A 194 -9.26 4.59 5.60
N TRP A 195 -8.23 4.04 4.95
CA TRP A 195 -6.93 4.70 4.85
C TRP A 195 -7.03 6.07 4.17
N CYS A 196 -7.71 6.17 3.02
CA CYS A 196 -7.88 7.42 2.28
C CYS A 196 -8.57 8.49 3.11
N PHE A 197 -9.60 8.11 3.88
CA PHE A 197 -10.34 9.00 4.76
C PHE A 197 -9.44 9.56 5.86
N LYS A 198 -8.79 8.70 6.64
CA LYS A 198 -7.93 9.12 7.76
C LYS A 198 -6.69 9.88 7.31
N ALA A 199 -6.05 9.46 6.23
CA ALA A 199 -4.91 10.17 5.66
C ALA A 199 -5.30 11.58 5.18
N SER A 200 -6.53 11.78 4.71
CA SER A 200 -7.04 13.09 4.28
C SER A 200 -7.44 13.98 5.45
N ALA A 201 -8.02 13.42 6.50
CA ALA A 201 -8.31 14.15 7.74
C ALA A 201 -7.02 14.65 8.41
N ALA A 202 -5.98 13.81 8.49
CA ALA A 202 -4.67 14.19 9.05
C ALA A 202 -4.02 15.37 8.31
N ARG A 203 -4.23 15.50 6.99
CA ARG A 203 -3.74 16.66 6.21
C ARG A 203 -4.52 17.94 6.49
N LYS A 204 -5.82 17.85 6.72
CA LYS A 204 -6.67 19.01 7.07
C LYS A 204 -6.41 19.50 8.50
N ALA A 205 -5.96 18.61 9.39
CA ALA A 205 -5.65 18.93 10.78
C ALA A 205 -4.21 19.42 11.01
N ALA A 206 -3.33 19.31 10.00
CA ALA A 206 -2.02 19.96 10.06
C ALA A 206 -2.25 21.49 10.01
N PRO A 207 -1.74 22.27 10.97
CA PRO A 207 -1.96 23.72 10.97
C PRO A 207 -1.47 24.30 9.64
N GLY A 208 -2.38 24.96 8.93
CA GLY A 208 -2.01 25.84 7.84
C GLY A 208 -1.10 26.91 8.41
N ASP A 209 -0.01 27.18 7.71
CA ASP A 209 0.80 28.36 7.87
C ASP A 209 -0.11 29.58 7.62
N GLU A 210 -0.82 30.02 8.66
CA GLU A 210 -1.43 31.34 8.72
C GLU A 210 -0.26 32.33 8.72
N GLY A 211 0.12 32.73 7.51
CA GLY A 211 1.06 33.82 7.29
C GLY A 211 0.63 35.03 8.12
N PRO A 212 1.59 35.75 8.72
CA PRO A 212 1.29 36.71 9.77
C PRO A 212 0.32 37.77 9.26
N ALA A 213 -0.76 37.94 10.03
CA ALA A 213 -1.70 39.04 9.91
C ALA A 213 -0.92 40.36 9.87
N GLY A 214 -0.92 41.00 8.70
CA GLY A 214 -0.44 42.36 8.55
C GLY A 214 -1.29 43.27 9.41
N GLN A 215 -0.75 43.69 10.55
CA GLN A 215 -1.26 44.84 11.28
C GLN A 215 -0.89 46.10 10.49
N ALA A 216 -1.93 46.78 10.05
CA ALA A 216 -1.89 48.16 9.60
C ALA A 216 -1.70 49.12 10.77
N SER A 217 -1.22 50.33 10.42
CA SER A 217 -1.19 51.57 11.20
C SER A 217 -0.11 51.64 12.28
N GLY A 218 0.72 52.67 12.38
CA GLY A 218 0.66 54.01 11.80
C GLY A 218 1.11 54.99 12.88
N SER A 219 2.26 55.64 12.67
CA SER A 219 2.70 56.97 13.12
C SER A 219 4.21 57.07 12.96
#